data_AF-A0A1L5NSK8-F1
#
_entry.id   AF-A0A1L5NSK8-F1
#
_cell.length_a   1.000
_cell.length_b   1.000
_cell.length_c   1.000
_cell.angle_alpha   90.00
_cell.angle_beta   90.00
_cell.angle_gamma   90.00
#
_symmetry.space_group_name_H-M   'P 1'
#
loop_
_entity.id
_entity.type
_entity.pdbx_description
1 polymer ?
#
loop_
_entity_poly.entity_id
_entity_poly.type
_entity_poly.pdbx_seq_one_letter_code
_entity_poly.pdbx_strand_id
1 'polypeptide(L)'
;MTPPLPPSDLHSRHPELITLPDGTDLHRFYTTAYDPIYFDRSVLGRFNTPDGSYGVLYVAQEIHGAFAETFLRSPGHSLIDPAFLHRKAYVRIRLEKALRLIRMTGPGLAILGATAEVTHADLPYDARDDIVDIR
;
A
#
# COMPACT_ATOMS: atom_id res chain seq x y z
N MET A 1 5.55 -6.58 -20.10
CA MET A 1 6.30 -7.35 -19.08
C MET A 1 5.28 -7.81 -18.07
N THR A 2 5.33 -9.04 -17.57
CA THR A 2 4.43 -9.52 -16.50
C THR A 2 5.24 -9.50 -15.21
N PRO A 3 4.71 -8.98 -14.08
CA PRO A 3 5.45 -9.03 -12.83
C PRO A 3 5.80 -10.49 -12.48
N PRO A 4 6.94 -10.75 -11.85
CA PRO A 4 7.34 -12.11 -11.50
C PRO A 4 6.29 -12.73 -10.59
N LEU A 5 5.90 -13.97 -10.89
CA LEU A 5 5.07 -14.75 -9.97
C LEU A 5 5.82 -14.93 -8.64
N PRO A 6 5.09 -15.02 -7.51
CA PRO A 6 5.69 -15.38 -6.24
C PRO A 6 6.55 -16.64 -6.40
N PRO A 7 7.79 -16.65 -5.87
CA PRO A 7 8.61 -17.84 -5.93
C PRO A 7 8.00 -18.92 -5.04
N SER A 8 8.11 -20.19 -5.44
CA SER A 8 7.45 -21.31 -4.73
C SER A 8 7.89 -21.47 -3.28
N ASP A 9 9.05 -20.94 -2.90
CA ASP A 9 9.61 -20.95 -1.56
C ASP A 9 9.24 -19.69 -0.73
N LEU A 10 8.40 -18.78 -1.24
CA LEU A 10 8.07 -17.50 -0.59
C LEU A 10 7.64 -17.68 0.87
N HIS A 11 6.81 -18.69 1.14
CA HIS A 11 6.31 -19.05 2.48
C HIS A 11 7.42 -19.40 3.49
N SER A 12 8.62 -19.73 3.03
CA SER A 12 9.79 -20.07 3.86
C SER A 12 10.82 -18.95 3.96
N ARG A 13 10.64 -17.85 3.22
CA ARG A 13 11.58 -16.73 3.23
C ARG A 13 11.39 -15.86 4.47
N HIS A 14 12.46 -15.22 4.89
CA HIS A 14 12.45 -14.31 6.05
C HIS A 14 12.44 -12.86 5.56
N PRO A 15 11.28 -12.19 5.52
CA PRO A 15 11.21 -10.80 5.09
C PRO A 15 12.05 -9.91 6.00
N GLU A 16 12.61 -8.85 5.41
CA GLU A 16 13.10 -7.74 6.23
C GLU A 16 11.91 -7.04 6.89
N LEU A 17 11.96 -6.92 8.20
CA LEU A 17 10.93 -6.26 8.99
C LEU A 17 11.37 -4.85 9.39
N ILE A 18 10.43 -3.92 9.33
CA ILE A 18 10.55 -2.59 9.91
C ILE A 18 9.51 -2.42 11.00
N THR A 19 9.85 -1.65 12.03
CA THR A 19 8.93 -1.31 13.11
C THR A 19 8.69 0.19 13.08
N LEU A 20 7.42 0.57 13.00
CA LEU A 20 7.00 1.93 13.29
C LEU A 20 6.68 2.01 14.79
N PRO A 21 7.34 2.87 15.57
CA PRO A 21 7.08 2.95 17.00
C PRO A 21 5.66 3.47 17.28
N ASP A 22 5.16 3.19 18.48
CA ASP A 22 3.95 3.85 18.97
C ASP A 22 4.14 5.38 18.97
N GLY A 23 3.04 6.10 18.83
CA GLY A 23 3.06 7.54 18.66
C GLY A 23 3.60 8.04 17.31
N THR A 24 3.93 7.15 16.36
CA THR A 24 4.17 7.55 14.97
C THR A 24 2.87 8.09 14.38
N ASP A 25 2.94 9.25 13.73
CA ASP A 25 1.83 9.80 12.97
C ASP A 25 1.92 9.32 11.51
N LEU A 26 0.79 8.88 10.98
CA LEU A 26 0.61 8.48 9.60
C LEU A 26 -0.41 9.39 8.92
N HIS A 27 -0.25 9.57 7.62
CA HIS A 27 -1.02 10.52 6.81
C HIS A 27 -1.86 9.78 5.79
N ARG A 28 -3.13 10.18 5.66
CA ARG A 28 -4.05 9.60 4.69
C ARG A 28 -4.95 10.66 4.08
N PHE A 29 -5.01 10.68 2.76
CA PHE A 29 -6.16 11.23 2.04
C PHE A 29 -7.13 10.09 1.72
N TYR A 30 -8.41 10.27 2.01
CA TYR A 30 -9.44 9.24 1.83
C TYR A 30 -10.67 9.82 1.15
N THR A 31 -11.46 8.97 0.50
CA THR A 31 -12.76 9.38 -0.07
C THR A 31 -13.75 9.54 1.08
N THR A 32 -14.41 10.69 1.18
CA THR A 32 -15.30 11.05 2.30
C THR A 32 -16.53 10.16 2.46
N ALA A 33 -16.83 9.32 1.47
CA ALA A 33 -17.87 8.30 1.55
C ALA A 33 -17.49 7.10 2.46
N TYR A 34 -16.23 7.01 2.91
CA TYR A 34 -15.73 5.96 3.81
C TYR A 34 -15.16 6.56 5.09
N ASP A 35 -15.04 5.70 6.11
CA ASP A 35 -14.39 6.08 7.35
C ASP A 35 -12.89 6.39 7.15
N PRO A 36 -12.32 7.32 7.95
CA PRO A 36 -10.89 7.67 7.90
C PRO A 36 -9.97 6.46 8.16
N ILE A 37 -10.45 5.45 8.89
CA ILE A 37 -9.82 4.13 9.10
C ILE A 37 -10.73 3.10 8.46
N TYR A 38 -10.57 2.91 7.14
CA TYR A 38 -11.34 1.98 6.32
C TYR A 38 -10.36 1.05 5.60
N PHE A 39 -10.49 -0.25 5.89
CA PHE A 39 -9.69 -1.31 5.31
C PHE A 39 -10.35 -1.79 4.02
N ASP A 40 -9.74 -1.48 2.88
CA ASP A 40 -10.26 -1.81 1.57
C ASP A 40 -10.10 -3.31 1.28
N ARG A 41 -11.22 -3.98 1.00
CA ARG A 41 -11.31 -5.40 0.64
C ARG A 41 -11.62 -5.61 -0.84
N SER A 42 -11.67 -4.55 -1.63
CA SER A 42 -11.86 -4.64 -3.08
C SER A 42 -10.60 -5.18 -3.76
N VAL A 43 -10.69 -5.47 -5.06
CA VAL A 43 -9.52 -5.85 -5.88
C VAL A 43 -8.85 -4.64 -6.55
N LEU A 44 -9.22 -3.41 -6.18
CA LEU A 44 -8.75 -2.18 -6.82
C LEU A 44 -7.40 -1.69 -6.28
N GLY A 45 -7.11 -2.01 -5.02
CA GLY A 45 -5.87 -1.62 -4.38
C GLY A 45 -4.75 -2.59 -4.74
N ARG A 46 -3.56 -2.04 -4.99
CA ARG A 46 -2.38 -2.80 -5.40
C ARG A 46 -2.12 -3.98 -4.47
N PHE A 47 -2.02 -3.75 -3.16
CA PHE A 47 -1.74 -4.77 -2.15
C PHE A 47 -2.98 -5.44 -1.56
N ASN A 48 -4.16 -5.19 -2.11
CA ASN A 48 -5.36 -5.85 -1.61
C ASN A 48 -5.29 -7.34 -1.94
N THR A 49 -5.82 -8.16 -1.04
CA THR A 49 -5.87 -9.60 -1.28
C THR A 49 -6.85 -9.93 -2.40
N PRO A 50 -6.48 -10.81 -3.34
CA PRO A 50 -7.35 -11.18 -4.46
C PRO A 50 -8.70 -11.76 -4.01
N ASP A 51 -8.72 -12.48 -2.88
CA ASP A 51 -9.90 -13.17 -2.34
C ASP A 51 -10.73 -12.32 -1.36
N GLY A 52 -10.31 -11.09 -1.09
CA GLY A 52 -10.89 -10.21 -0.08
C GLY A 52 -10.83 -10.73 1.37
N SER A 53 -10.02 -11.74 1.71
CA SER A 53 -9.96 -12.36 3.05
C SER A 53 -9.61 -11.38 4.18
N TYR A 54 -8.77 -10.38 3.89
CA TYR A 54 -8.44 -9.25 4.76
C TYR A 54 -8.56 -7.92 4.02
N GLY A 55 -8.62 -6.82 4.77
CA GLY A 55 -8.66 -5.48 4.20
C GLY A 55 -7.33 -4.74 4.36
N VAL A 56 -7.05 -3.80 3.46
CA VAL A 56 -5.79 -3.06 3.42
C VAL A 56 -6.03 -1.57 3.64
N LEU A 57 -5.20 -0.98 4.50
CA LEU A 57 -5.21 0.45 4.78
C LEU A 57 -3.96 1.11 4.17
N TYR A 58 -4.17 2.00 3.21
CA TYR A 58 -3.10 2.79 2.60
C TYR A 58 -2.87 4.08 3.37
N VAL A 59 -1.64 4.26 3.84
CA VAL A 59 -1.17 5.38 4.65
C VAL A 59 0.29 5.67 4.30
N ALA A 60 0.72 6.92 4.48
CA ALA A 60 2.12 7.32 4.31
C ALA A 60 2.69 7.85 5.63
N GLN A 61 4.01 7.72 5.82
CA GLN A 61 4.71 8.37 6.93
C GLN A 61 4.78 9.89 6.77
N GLU A 62 4.61 10.38 5.55
CA GLU A 62 4.72 11.79 5.21
C GLU A 62 3.49 12.27 4.45
N ILE A 63 3.03 13.48 4.75
CA ILE A 63 1.86 14.08 4.09
C ILE A 63 2.04 14.22 2.57
N HIS A 64 3.24 14.58 2.12
CA HIS A 64 3.53 14.75 0.69
C HIS A 64 3.49 13.42 -0.06
N GLY A 65 3.89 12.32 0.59
CA GLY A 65 3.74 10.98 0.05
C GLY A 65 2.28 10.58 -0.09
N ALA A 66 1.46 10.80 0.95
CA ALA A 66 0.02 10.56 0.89
C ALA A 66 -0.68 11.39 -0.20
N PHE A 67 -0.24 12.63 -0.40
CA PHE A 67 -0.74 13.51 -1.45
C PHE A 67 -0.39 12.98 -2.84
N ALA A 68 0.89 12.66 -3.09
CA ALA A 68 1.34 12.15 -4.38
C ALA A 68 0.61 10.85 -4.77
N GLU A 69 0.49 9.91 -3.83
CA GLU A 69 -0.22 8.63 -4.02
C GLU A 69 -1.72 8.81 -4.27
N THR A 70 -2.33 9.91 -3.83
CA THR A 70 -3.76 10.14 -4.02
C THR A 70 -4.08 10.95 -5.27
N PHE A 71 -3.29 12.00 -5.53
CA PHE A 71 -3.62 13.01 -6.54
C PHE A 71 -2.71 12.96 -7.78
N LEU A 72 -1.52 12.36 -7.70
CA LEU A 72 -0.51 12.40 -8.77
C LEU A 72 -0.28 11.02 -9.43
N ARG A 73 -1.27 10.11 -9.32
CA ARG A 73 -1.19 8.74 -9.87
C ARG A 73 -1.12 8.67 -11.40
N SER A 74 -1.43 9.76 -12.10
CA SER A 74 -1.44 9.81 -13.57
C SER A 74 -0.28 10.68 -14.05
N PRO A 75 0.86 10.06 -14.47
CA PRO A 75 2.02 10.81 -14.95
C PRO A 75 1.65 11.74 -16.10
N GLY A 76 2.25 12.94 -16.11
CA GLY A 76 2.01 13.96 -17.14
C GLY A 76 0.78 14.83 -16.92
N HIS A 77 -0.08 14.53 -15.94
CA HIS A 77 -1.16 15.42 -15.55
C HIS A 77 -0.62 16.52 -14.62
N SER A 78 -0.82 17.79 -15.01
CA SER A 78 -0.41 18.97 -14.23
C SER A 78 -1.57 19.64 -13.48
N LEU A 79 -2.81 19.19 -13.72
CA LEU A 79 -4.02 19.74 -13.13
C LEU A 79 -4.78 18.65 -12.36
N ILE A 80 -5.38 19.05 -11.23
CA ILE A 80 -6.25 18.19 -10.43
C ILE A 80 -7.69 18.64 -10.66
N ASP A 81 -8.58 17.71 -11.00
CA ASP A 81 -10.02 17.97 -11.09
C ASP A 81 -10.56 18.47 -9.73
N PRO A 82 -11.13 19.69 -9.65
CA PRO A 82 -11.72 20.21 -8.42
C PRO A 82 -12.80 19.28 -7.83
N ALA A 83 -13.61 18.63 -8.67
CA ALA A 83 -14.63 17.71 -8.19
C ALA A 83 -14.01 16.47 -7.54
N PHE A 84 -12.89 15.97 -8.06
CA PHE A 84 -12.12 14.90 -7.41
C PHE A 84 -11.55 15.34 -6.07
N LEU A 85 -10.96 16.54 -6.02
CA LEU A 85 -10.40 17.11 -4.79
C LEU A 85 -11.45 17.25 -3.69
N HIS A 86 -12.65 17.76 -4.03
CA HIS A 86 -13.76 17.94 -3.08
C HIS A 86 -14.28 16.63 -2.48
N ARG A 87 -14.06 15.47 -3.13
CA ARG A 87 -14.44 14.15 -2.59
C ARG A 87 -13.42 13.60 -1.60
N LYS A 88 -12.28 14.27 -1.41
CA LYS A 88 -11.21 13.80 -0.55
C LYS A 88 -11.17 14.59 0.75
N ALA A 89 -10.94 13.87 1.84
CA ALA A 89 -10.59 14.44 3.14
C ALA A 89 -9.21 13.96 3.56
N TYR A 90 -8.61 14.67 4.50
CA TYR A 90 -7.31 14.37 5.07
C TYR A 90 -7.45 14.02 6.55
N VAL A 91 -6.69 13.02 7.00
CA VAL A 91 -6.57 12.66 8.41
C VAL A 91 -5.12 12.35 8.76
N ARG A 92 -4.78 12.59 10.02
CA ARG A 92 -3.57 12.09 10.67
C ARG A 92 -3.96 10.98 11.63
N ILE A 93 -3.38 9.80 11.44
CA ILE A 93 -3.64 8.59 12.22
C ILE A 93 -2.43 8.39 13.13
N ARG A 94 -2.62 8.48 14.44
CA ARG A 94 -1.56 8.22 15.41
C ARG A 94 -1.58 6.75 15.81
N LEU A 95 -0.43 6.08 15.71
CA LEU A 95 -0.30 4.70 16.16
C LEU A 95 -0.37 4.63 17.69
N GLU A 96 -1.30 3.83 18.22
CA GLU A 96 -1.38 3.56 19.66
C GLU A 96 -0.40 2.47 20.12
N LYS A 97 0.08 1.66 19.18
CA LYS A 97 1.01 0.56 19.40
C LYS A 97 2.02 0.50 18.25
N ALA A 98 3.20 -0.01 18.55
CA ALA A 98 4.21 -0.24 17.52
C ALA A 98 3.68 -1.20 16.44
N LEU A 99 3.91 -0.86 15.17
CA LEU A 99 3.45 -1.61 14.00
C LEU A 99 4.64 -2.25 13.32
N ARG A 100 4.61 -3.59 13.18
CA ARG A 100 5.61 -4.36 12.43
C ARG A 100 5.13 -4.51 10.99
N LEU A 101 5.99 -4.16 10.03
CA LEU A 101 5.69 -4.18 8.60
C LEU A 101 6.81 -4.91 7.85
N ILE A 102 6.47 -5.53 6.72
CA ILE A 102 7.44 -6.06 5.78
C ILE A 102 8.00 -4.91 4.93
N ARG A 103 9.33 -4.82 4.79
CA ARG A 103 9.96 -3.84 3.90
C ARG A 103 9.80 -4.26 2.44
N MET A 104 8.81 -3.66 1.78
CA MET A 104 8.54 -3.83 0.34
C MET A 104 9.33 -2.82 -0.53
N THR A 105 10.56 -2.47 -0.16
CA THR A 105 11.41 -1.52 -0.90
C THR A 105 12.87 -1.97 -0.90
N GLY A 106 13.61 -1.57 -1.94
CA GLY A 106 15.05 -1.85 -2.04
C GLY A 106 15.36 -3.35 -1.93
N PRO A 107 16.41 -3.74 -1.17
CA PRO A 107 16.79 -5.15 -0.97
C PRO A 107 15.68 -6.03 -0.39
N GLY A 108 14.73 -5.46 0.36
CA GLY A 108 13.60 -6.21 0.94
C GLY A 108 12.71 -6.87 -0.12
N LEU A 109 12.57 -6.25 -1.30
CA LEU A 109 11.87 -6.87 -2.44
C LEU A 109 12.63 -8.07 -2.99
N ALA A 110 13.97 -7.96 -3.11
CA ALA A 110 14.81 -9.02 -3.65
C ALA A 110 14.77 -10.28 -2.76
N ILE A 111 14.71 -10.10 -1.44
CA ILE A 111 14.52 -11.20 -0.48
C ILE A 111 13.23 -11.97 -0.80
N LEU A 112 12.15 -11.27 -1.16
CA LEU A 112 10.86 -11.87 -1.51
C LEU A 112 10.78 -12.39 -2.95
N GLY A 113 11.86 -12.27 -3.73
CA GLY A 113 11.85 -12.64 -5.16
C GLY A 113 11.00 -11.68 -6.01
N ALA A 114 10.72 -10.49 -5.47
CA ALA A 114 9.97 -9.44 -6.13
C ALA A 114 10.91 -8.39 -6.73
N THR A 115 10.43 -7.72 -7.79
CA THR A 115 11.06 -6.52 -8.36
C THR A 115 10.24 -5.28 -7.98
N ALA A 116 10.76 -4.09 -8.31
CA ALA A 116 10.02 -2.83 -8.14
C ALA A 116 8.68 -2.81 -8.93
N GLU A 117 8.49 -3.71 -9.90
CA GLU A 117 7.23 -3.81 -10.65
C GLU A 117 6.05 -4.20 -9.76
N VAL A 118 6.28 -4.96 -8.69
CA VAL A 118 5.25 -5.33 -7.71
C VAL A 118 4.70 -4.10 -6.97
N THR A 119 5.54 -3.09 -6.75
CA THR A 119 5.21 -1.86 -6.03
C THR A 119 4.85 -0.71 -6.95
N HIS A 120 5.36 -0.66 -8.19
CA HIS A 120 5.26 0.50 -9.08
C HIS A 120 4.63 0.25 -10.47
N ALA A 121 4.50 -0.99 -10.97
CA ALA A 121 4.08 -1.19 -12.36
C ALA A 121 2.57 -0.96 -12.59
N ASP A 122 2.19 -0.52 -13.79
CA ASP A 122 0.80 -0.29 -14.22
C ASP A 122 0.08 -1.57 -14.72
N LEU A 123 0.56 -2.75 -14.33
CA LEU A 123 0.13 -4.06 -14.88
C LEU A 123 -0.98 -4.73 -14.04
N PRO A 124 -1.73 -5.70 -14.61
CA PRO A 124 -2.90 -6.33 -13.97
C PRO A 124 -2.58 -6.96 -12.61
N TYR A 125 -3.59 -6.98 -11.73
CA TYR A 125 -3.48 -7.31 -10.31
C TYR A 125 -3.42 -8.83 -10.00
N ASP A 126 -3.33 -9.68 -11.01
CA ASP A 126 -3.53 -11.14 -10.93
C ASP A 126 -2.29 -11.95 -10.48
N ALA A 127 -1.15 -11.31 -10.23
CA ALA A 127 0.11 -12.00 -9.89
C ALA A 127 0.37 -12.24 -8.38
N ARG A 128 -0.64 -12.24 -7.50
CA ARG A 128 -0.45 -11.96 -6.05
C ARG A 128 -0.82 -13.05 -5.06
N ASP A 129 -0.88 -14.31 -5.46
CA ASP A 129 -1.45 -15.37 -4.61
C ASP A 129 -0.78 -15.60 -3.23
N ASP A 130 0.35 -14.98 -2.86
CA ASP A 130 1.08 -15.37 -1.63
C ASP A 130 1.70 -14.24 -0.77
N ILE A 131 1.23 -12.99 -0.81
CA ILE A 131 1.79 -11.93 0.06
C ILE A 131 0.74 -11.39 1.04
N VAL A 132 0.61 -12.05 2.22
CA VAL A 132 0.47 -11.52 3.60
C VAL A 132 0.05 -12.64 4.55
N ASP A 133 0.83 -12.91 5.61
CA ASP A 133 0.42 -12.88 7.03
C ASP A 133 1.64 -13.26 7.90
N ILE A 134 2.05 -12.38 8.81
CA ILE A 134 2.91 -12.78 9.95
C ILE A 134 2.18 -12.32 11.20
N ARG A 135 1.54 -13.28 11.86
CA ARG A 135 1.09 -13.18 13.25
C ARG A 135 2.23 -12.74 14.19
#